data_AF-A0A8H7GPX3-F1
#
_entry.id   AF-A0A8H7GPX3-F1
#
_cell.length_a   1.000
_cell.length_b   1.000
_cell.length_c   1.000
_cell.angle_alpha   90.00
_cell.angle_beta   90.00
_cell.angle_gamma   90.00
#
_symmetry.space_group_name_H-M   'P 1'
#
loop_
_entity.id
_entity.type
_entity.pdbx_description
1 polymer ?
#
loop_
_entity_poly.entity_id
_entity_poly.type
_entity_poly.pdbx_seq_one_letter_code
_entity_poly.pdbx_strand_id
1 'polypeptide(L)'
;MIQSGLIKDHPHVSCDVNMRIYLHNLTLKLGRRLNVRQIALSSAEIYLSRFLTRVSIKEVNVYLLVTTCLYVACKIEECPQHIRLIVSEARNLWPEYIPQDVSKLAEFEFYLIEEMDMYLVLHHPYKSLLQVRDFLQTNSSKFGFSLSSVELQYSWSLINDSYITDLHLIFPPHVIAMAAVYITIVLEKRLNAIRGQGLLLSAHGDGLQVKQETMHIDDLISLTSSNTHADIACELQPGDKLGSQRLDEDTLKIEKFMNFFNYSHVNLDEVVEAMQEMIGLYLAWNNYNEGLIRKTLQYMLLSR
;
A
#
# COMPACT_ATOMS: atom_id res chain seq x y z
N MET A 1 -4.68 -35.05 25.13
CA MET A 1 -3.21 -35.24 25.23
C MET A 1 -2.58 -34.87 23.90
N ILE A 2 -2.03 -33.65 23.79
CA ILE A 2 -0.69 -33.42 23.21
C ILE A 2 -0.09 -32.31 24.08
N GLN A 3 0.90 -32.69 24.89
CA GLN A 3 1.80 -31.78 25.56
C GLN A 3 2.84 -31.30 24.54
N SER A 4 3.04 -29.98 24.46
CA SER A 4 4.35 -29.39 24.14
C SER A 4 4.35 -27.95 24.67
N GLY A 5 4.81 -27.79 25.92
CA GLY A 5 4.77 -26.56 26.69
C GLY A 5 5.83 -25.52 26.30
N LEU A 6 5.75 -24.97 25.09
CA LEU A 6 6.60 -23.85 24.66
C LEU A 6 5.84 -22.66 24.06
N ILE A 7 4.54 -22.81 23.79
CA ILE A 7 3.71 -21.74 23.25
C ILE A 7 2.75 -21.30 24.35
N LYS A 8 3.07 -20.18 25.00
CA LYS A 8 2.07 -19.47 25.81
C LYS A 8 0.96 -19.02 24.86
N ASP A 9 -0.25 -19.50 25.08
CA ASP A 9 -1.42 -19.02 24.35
C ASP A 9 -1.63 -17.53 24.66
N HIS A 10 -1.24 -16.67 23.72
CA HIS A 10 -1.58 -15.26 23.74
C HIS A 10 -2.84 -15.07 22.87
N PRO A 11 -4.06 -15.05 23.45
CA PRO A 11 -5.30 -14.98 22.69
C PRO A 11 -5.50 -13.64 21.95
N HIS A 12 -4.79 -12.59 22.36
CA HIS A 12 -4.90 -11.24 21.80
C HIS A 12 -3.93 -10.96 20.63
N VAL A 13 -3.10 -11.93 20.22
CA VAL A 13 -2.20 -11.78 19.08
C VAL A 13 -2.71 -12.64 17.93
N SER A 14 -3.37 -12.01 16.97
CA SER A 14 -3.66 -12.55 15.65
C SER A 14 -2.96 -11.73 14.58
N CYS A 15 -2.65 -12.34 13.44
CA CYS A 15 -2.12 -11.64 12.27
C CYS A 15 -3.27 -10.92 11.56
N ASP A 16 -3.80 -9.89 12.20
CA ASP A 16 -4.86 -9.06 11.64
C ASP A 16 -4.28 -7.96 10.75
N VAL A 17 -5.13 -7.28 10.00
CA VAL A 17 -4.77 -6.11 9.17
C VAL A 17 -4.00 -5.06 9.99
N ASN A 18 -4.41 -4.83 11.24
CA ASN A 18 -3.74 -3.93 12.16
C ASN A 18 -2.27 -4.31 12.42
N MET A 19 -2.00 -5.61 12.59
CA MET A 19 -0.64 -6.10 12.78
C MET A 19 0.19 -5.93 11.50
N ARG A 20 -0.39 -6.15 10.31
CA ARG A 20 0.29 -5.89 9.03
C ARG A 20 0.66 -4.42 8.86
N ILE A 21 -0.24 -3.49 9.20
CA ILE A 21 0.05 -2.05 9.21
C ILE A 21 1.22 -1.75 10.17
N TYR A 22 1.25 -2.37 11.35
CA TYR A 22 2.36 -2.21 12.29
C TYR A 22 3.69 -2.73 11.72
N LEU A 23 3.68 -3.91 11.12
CA LEU A 23 4.84 -4.54 10.48
C LEU A 23 5.41 -3.72 9.31
N HIS A 24 4.54 -3.21 8.45
CA HIS A 24 4.91 -2.30 7.38
C HIS A 24 5.59 -1.05 7.94
N ASN A 25 5.01 -0.43 8.97
CA ASN A 25 5.59 0.73 9.63
C ASN A 25 6.98 0.43 10.26
N LEU A 26 7.20 -0.76 10.81
CA LEU A 26 8.51 -1.17 11.31
C LEU A 26 9.52 -1.30 10.17
N THR A 27 9.14 -1.96 9.08
CA THR A 27 9.98 -2.15 7.89
C THR A 27 10.38 -0.80 7.29
N LEU A 28 9.44 0.13 7.13
CA LEU A 28 9.71 1.49 6.67
C LEU A 28 10.63 2.28 7.60
N LYS A 29 10.44 2.18 8.92
CA LYS A 29 11.30 2.87 9.91
C LYS A 29 12.75 2.42 9.80
N LEU A 30 12.99 1.11 9.69
CA LEU A 30 14.34 0.55 9.51
C LEU A 30 14.91 0.87 8.12
N GLY A 31 14.11 0.73 7.08
CA GLY A 31 14.48 1.03 5.69
C GLY A 31 14.96 2.46 5.47
N ARG A 32 14.25 3.43 6.04
CA ARG A 32 14.65 4.85 5.98
C ARG A 32 15.94 5.13 6.73
N ARG A 33 16.19 4.45 7.86
CA ARG A 33 17.44 4.58 8.62
C ARG A 33 18.64 4.05 7.84
N LEU A 34 18.48 2.93 7.17
CA LEU A 34 19.51 2.31 6.32
C LEU A 34 19.61 2.95 4.93
N ASN A 35 18.71 3.88 4.59
CA ASN A 35 18.61 4.52 3.27
C ASN A 35 18.52 3.51 2.12
N VAL A 36 17.70 2.47 2.31
CA VAL A 36 17.48 1.39 1.33
C VAL A 36 16.47 1.81 0.26
N ARG A 37 16.65 1.30 -0.97
CA ARG A 37 15.74 1.56 -2.10
C ARG A 37 14.36 0.95 -1.87
N GLN A 38 13.32 1.57 -2.42
CA GLN A 38 11.94 1.10 -2.29
C GLN A 38 11.74 -0.35 -2.72
N ILE A 39 12.38 -0.78 -3.81
CA ILE A 39 12.25 -2.17 -4.32
C ILE A 39 12.65 -3.18 -3.25
N ALA A 40 13.77 -2.97 -2.55
CA ALA A 40 14.20 -3.88 -1.48
C ALA A 40 13.28 -3.84 -0.25
N LEU A 41 12.62 -2.70 0.03
CA LEU A 41 11.60 -2.64 1.08
C LEU A 41 10.36 -3.46 0.68
N SER A 42 9.89 -3.29 -0.55
CA SER A 42 8.79 -4.06 -1.11
C SER A 42 9.06 -5.57 -1.11
N SER A 43 10.28 -5.99 -1.47
CA SER A 43 10.68 -7.41 -1.40
C SER A 43 10.69 -7.93 0.04
N ALA A 44 11.16 -7.12 1.00
CA ALA A 44 11.15 -7.49 2.42
C ALA A 44 9.72 -7.66 2.97
N GLU A 45 8.77 -6.83 2.53
CA GLU A 45 7.35 -6.93 2.93
C GLU A 45 6.68 -8.18 2.36
N ILE A 46 7.00 -8.57 1.12
CA ILE A 46 6.54 -9.84 0.55
C ILE A 46 7.13 -11.02 1.30
N TYR A 47 8.43 -11.00 1.63
CA TYR A 47 9.05 -12.08 2.43
C TYR A 47 8.40 -12.22 3.80
N LEU A 48 8.11 -11.09 4.45
CA LEU A 48 7.41 -11.08 5.72
C LEU A 48 6.02 -11.70 5.62
N SER A 49 5.25 -11.30 4.61
CA SER A 49 3.91 -11.85 4.37
C SER A 49 3.95 -13.35 4.08
N ARG A 50 4.87 -13.79 3.21
CA ARG A 50 5.05 -15.21 2.88
C ARG A 50 5.46 -16.04 4.09
N PHE A 51 6.42 -15.57 4.87
CA PHE A 51 6.86 -16.27 6.07
C PHE A 51 5.73 -16.42 7.10
N LEU A 52 4.95 -15.35 7.33
CA LEU A 52 3.83 -15.36 8.29
C LEU A 52 2.63 -16.19 7.84
N THR A 53 2.54 -16.61 6.56
CA THR A 53 1.52 -17.59 6.12
C THR A 53 1.82 -19.01 6.60
N ARG A 54 3.09 -19.34 6.85
CA ARG A 54 3.53 -20.68 7.28
C ARG A 54 3.83 -20.75 8.77
N VAL A 55 4.42 -19.69 9.32
CA VAL A 55 4.88 -19.63 10.72
C VAL A 55 3.99 -18.70 11.55
N SER A 56 3.63 -19.15 12.75
CA SER A 56 2.85 -18.33 13.68
C SER A 56 3.66 -17.16 14.20
N ILE A 57 3.07 -15.95 14.14
CA ILE A 57 3.70 -14.73 14.68
C ILE A 57 3.95 -14.82 16.19
N LYS A 58 3.23 -15.70 16.90
CA LYS A 58 3.38 -15.91 18.34
C LYS A 58 4.72 -16.54 18.67
N GLU A 59 5.36 -17.26 17.76
CA GLU A 59 6.58 -18.03 18.01
C GLU A 59 7.85 -17.21 17.76
N VAL A 60 7.73 -16.12 17.00
CA VAL A 60 8.87 -15.42 16.40
C VAL A 60 9.05 -14.03 16.99
N ASN A 61 10.31 -13.62 17.16
CA ASN A 61 10.64 -12.23 17.43
C ASN A 61 10.45 -11.38 16.16
N VAL A 62 9.35 -10.64 16.13
CA VAL A 62 8.95 -9.79 15.00
C VAL A 62 10.02 -8.77 14.60
N TYR A 63 10.74 -8.16 15.55
CA TYR A 63 11.78 -7.17 15.23
C TYR A 63 12.99 -7.82 14.55
N LEU A 64 13.37 -9.02 15.00
CA LEU A 64 14.42 -9.79 14.35
C LEU A 64 13.98 -10.28 12.97
N LEU A 65 12.71 -10.66 12.81
CA LEU A 65 12.14 -11.05 11.51
C LEU A 65 12.17 -9.91 10.50
N VAL A 66 11.66 -8.73 10.86
CA VAL A 66 11.69 -7.55 9.98
C VAL A 66 13.13 -7.21 9.58
N THR A 67 14.06 -7.26 10.52
CA THR A 67 15.49 -6.98 10.26
C THR A 67 16.10 -8.01 9.30
N THR A 68 15.75 -9.29 9.47
CA THR A 68 16.25 -10.40 8.64
C THR A 68 15.64 -10.36 7.24
N CYS A 69 14.34 -10.12 7.11
CA CYS A 69 13.66 -9.94 5.82
C CYS A 69 14.30 -8.81 5.01
N LEU A 70 14.55 -7.66 5.65
CA LEU A 70 15.22 -6.54 4.99
C LEU A 70 16.66 -6.87 4.59
N TYR A 71 17.39 -7.60 5.44
CA TYR A 71 18.76 -8.02 5.14
C TYR A 71 18.82 -8.96 3.92
N VAL A 72 17.95 -9.96 3.86
CA VAL A 72 17.86 -10.89 2.73
C VAL A 72 17.41 -10.17 1.46
N ALA A 73 16.40 -9.31 1.55
CA ALA A 73 15.93 -8.52 0.41
C ALA A 73 17.04 -7.64 -0.17
N CYS A 74 17.83 -6.96 0.67
CA CYS A 74 18.97 -6.16 0.21
C CYS A 74 20.01 -6.99 -0.55
N LYS A 75 20.23 -8.24 -0.16
CA LYS A 75 21.18 -9.13 -0.86
C LYS A 75 20.67 -9.58 -2.22
N ILE A 76 19.39 -9.89 -2.33
CA ILE A 76 18.78 -10.39 -3.58
C ILE A 76 18.55 -9.28 -4.59
N GLU A 77 18.22 -8.07 -4.13
CA GLU A 77 17.97 -6.89 -4.99
C GLU A 77 19.26 -6.13 -5.37
N GLU A 78 20.42 -6.76 -5.21
CA GLU A 78 21.74 -6.20 -5.58
C GLU A 78 22.04 -4.85 -4.87
N CYS A 79 21.57 -4.70 -3.62
CA CYS A 79 21.89 -3.55 -2.75
C CYS A 79 22.40 -4.00 -1.36
N PRO A 80 23.47 -4.84 -1.30
CA PRO A 80 23.86 -5.54 -0.09
C PRO A 80 24.28 -4.57 1.03
N GLN A 81 23.75 -4.81 2.23
CA GLN A 81 24.13 -4.10 3.44
C GLN A 81 25.03 -4.98 4.30
N HIS A 82 26.04 -4.40 4.94
CA HIS A 82 26.91 -5.18 5.82
C HIS A 82 26.14 -5.64 7.07
N ILE A 83 26.28 -6.92 7.44
CA ILE A 83 25.48 -7.53 8.51
C ILE A 83 25.62 -6.83 9.87
N ARG A 84 26.81 -6.31 10.19
CA ARG A 84 27.02 -5.53 11.43
C ARG A 84 26.26 -4.19 11.42
N LEU A 85 26.13 -3.55 10.25
CA LEU A 85 25.46 -2.26 10.10
C LEU A 85 23.95 -2.41 10.30
N ILE A 86 23.34 -3.42 9.67
CA ILE A 86 21.90 -3.65 9.81
C ILE A 86 21.51 -4.00 11.25
N VAL A 87 22.31 -4.81 11.94
CA VAL A 87 22.11 -5.12 13.36
C VAL A 87 22.29 -3.88 14.24
N SER A 88 23.32 -3.06 13.99
CA SER A 88 23.54 -1.85 14.78
C SER A 88 22.40 -0.84 14.63
N GLU A 89 21.93 -0.60 13.40
CA GLU A 89 20.82 0.31 13.14
C GLU A 89 19.50 -0.20 13.72
N ALA A 90 19.24 -1.50 13.59
CA ALA A 90 18.03 -2.09 14.16
C ALA A 90 18.06 -2.03 15.70
N ARG A 91 19.23 -2.21 16.32
CA ARG A 91 19.41 -2.05 17.78
C ARG A 91 19.28 -0.59 18.24
N ASN A 92 19.71 0.37 17.45
CA ASN A 92 19.50 1.80 17.74
C ASN A 92 18.02 2.16 17.79
N LEU A 93 17.19 1.49 16.97
CA LEU A 93 15.73 1.65 16.99
C LEU A 93 15.06 0.85 18.11
N TRP A 94 15.50 -0.39 18.33
CA TRP A 94 14.83 -1.38 19.18
C TRP A 94 15.84 -2.15 20.06
N PRO A 95 16.46 -1.49 21.05
CA PRO A 95 17.55 -2.08 21.83
C PRO A 95 17.11 -3.25 22.71
N GLU A 96 15.84 -3.28 23.11
CA GLU A 96 15.26 -4.31 23.99
C GLU A 96 14.98 -5.62 23.26
N TYR A 97 14.78 -5.57 21.93
CA TYR A 97 14.26 -6.70 21.16
C TYR A 97 15.31 -7.36 20.27
N ILE A 98 16.45 -6.70 20.01
CA ILE A 98 17.46 -7.21 19.08
C ILE A 98 18.72 -7.66 19.83
N PRO A 99 19.16 -8.93 19.64
CA PRO A 99 20.37 -9.44 20.27
C PRO A 99 21.63 -8.75 19.71
N GLN A 100 22.67 -8.65 20.53
CA GLN A 100 23.97 -8.09 20.10
C GLN A 100 24.73 -9.03 19.16
N ASP A 101 24.48 -10.34 19.30
CA ASP A 101 25.16 -11.35 18.52
C ASP A 101 24.62 -11.40 17.09
N VAL A 102 25.49 -11.09 16.15
CA VAL A 102 25.21 -11.09 14.71
C VAL A 102 24.91 -12.50 14.20
N SER A 103 25.42 -13.53 14.88
CA SER A 103 25.19 -14.93 14.54
C SER A 103 23.71 -15.29 14.59
N LYS A 104 22.93 -14.66 15.49
CA LYS A 104 21.48 -14.89 15.57
C LYS A 104 20.72 -14.38 14.35
N LEU A 105 21.17 -13.28 13.75
CA LEU A 105 20.59 -12.82 12.49
C LEU A 105 20.95 -13.77 11.34
N ALA A 106 22.19 -14.25 11.30
CA ALA A 106 22.63 -15.21 10.28
C ALA A 106 21.93 -16.58 10.39
N GLU A 107 21.73 -17.10 11.61
CA GLU A 107 20.91 -18.28 11.87
C GLU A 107 19.48 -18.06 11.37
N PHE A 108 18.89 -16.90 11.67
CA PHE A 108 17.50 -16.64 11.29
C PHE A 108 17.33 -16.40 9.79
N GLU A 109 18.34 -15.82 9.12
CA GLU A 109 18.39 -15.79 7.67
C GLU A 109 18.27 -17.19 7.07
N PHE A 110 19.05 -18.15 7.59
CA PHE A 110 19.04 -19.51 7.07
C PHE A 110 17.63 -20.11 7.15
N TYR A 111 16.97 -20.00 8.31
CA TYR A 111 15.59 -20.48 8.50
C TYR A 111 14.59 -19.74 7.61
N LEU A 112 14.73 -18.41 7.45
CA LEU A 112 13.84 -17.62 6.61
C LEU A 112 13.89 -18.07 5.15
N ILE A 113 15.09 -18.35 4.63
CA ILE A 113 15.28 -18.79 3.25
C ILE A 113 14.78 -20.24 3.06
N GLU A 114 15.04 -21.11 4.04
CA GLU A 114 14.52 -22.49 4.06
C GLU A 114 12.99 -22.51 4.03
N GLU A 115 12.34 -21.72 4.89
CA GLU A 115 10.87 -21.67 4.98
C GLU A 115 10.21 -21.07 3.72
N MET A 116 10.94 -20.30 2.91
CA MET A 116 10.46 -19.76 1.63
C MET A 116 10.80 -20.63 0.42
N ASP A 117 11.32 -21.84 0.62
CA ASP A 117 11.73 -22.79 -0.41
C ASP A 117 12.68 -22.17 -1.47
N MET A 118 13.54 -21.22 -1.07
CA MET A 118 14.48 -20.50 -1.96
C MET A 118 13.83 -19.66 -3.08
N TYR A 119 12.51 -19.47 -3.08
CA TYR A 119 11.84 -18.59 -4.06
C TYR A 119 12.01 -17.13 -3.65
N LEU A 120 13.16 -16.52 -3.96
CA LEU A 120 13.50 -15.16 -3.54
C LEU A 120 13.29 -14.10 -4.63
N VAL A 121 13.22 -14.48 -5.91
CA VAL A 121 13.05 -13.50 -6.99
C VAL A 121 11.58 -13.09 -7.09
N LEU A 122 11.32 -11.78 -7.02
CA LEU A 122 9.97 -11.20 -7.05
C LEU A 122 9.80 -10.26 -8.25
N HIS A 123 8.57 -10.21 -8.78
CA HIS A 123 8.21 -9.30 -9.86
C HIS A 123 7.29 -8.20 -9.31
N HIS A 124 7.81 -6.98 -9.25
CA HIS A 124 7.07 -5.86 -8.67
C HIS A 124 6.16 -5.13 -9.68
N PRO A 125 4.98 -4.65 -9.25
CA PRO A 125 4.05 -3.85 -10.06
C PRO A 125 4.63 -2.54 -10.61
N TYR A 126 5.70 -1.99 -10.02
CA TYR A 126 6.35 -0.76 -10.50
C TYR A 126 6.77 -0.84 -11.98
N LYS A 127 7.30 -1.99 -12.40
CA LYS A 127 7.72 -2.20 -13.79
C LYS A 127 6.52 -2.19 -14.73
N SER A 128 5.44 -2.86 -14.34
CA SER A 128 4.19 -2.89 -15.10
C SER A 128 3.56 -1.50 -15.22
N LEU A 129 3.57 -0.70 -14.14
CA LEU A 129 3.08 0.67 -14.16
C LEU A 129 3.84 1.53 -15.19
N LEU A 130 5.16 1.45 -15.21
CA LEU A 130 5.98 2.18 -16.17
C LEU A 130 5.73 1.73 -17.61
N GLN A 131 5.54 0.42 -17.84
CA GLN A 131 5.20 -0.12 -19.16
C GLN A 131 3.84 0.38 -19.64
N VAL A 132 2.83 0.43 -18.77
CA VAL A 132 1.50 0.97 -19.08
C VAL A 132 1.60 2.45 -19.46
N ARG A 133 2.34 3.25 -18.69
CA ARG A 133 2.60 4.66 -19.01
C ARG A 133 3.26 4.82 -20.40
N ASP A 134 4.33 4.09 -20.67
CA ASP A 134 5.08 4.20 -21.93
C ASP A 134 4.25 3.77 -23.13
N PHE A 135 3.43 2.73 -22.96
CA PHE A 135 2.48 2.28 -23.97
C PHE A 135 1.42 3.34 -24.27
N LEU A 136 0.84 3.94 -23.23
CA LEU A 136 -0.18 5.00 -23.38
C LEU A 136 0.39 6.25 -24.06
N GLN A 137 1.61 6.65 -23.69
CA GLN A 137 2.31 7.77 -24.33
C GLN A 137 2.57 7.51 -25.82
N THR A 138 3.07 6.33 -26.17
CA THR A 138 3.36 5.95 -27.56
C THR A 138 2.09 5.88 -28.41
N ASN A 139 0.98 5.43 -27.82
CA ASN A 139 -0.32 5.29 -28.48
C ASN A 139 -1.29 6.44 -28.18
N SER A 140 -0.76 7.62 -27.85
CA SER A 140 -1.58 8.81 -27.54
C SER A 140 -2.53 9.18 -28.68
N SER A 141 -2.16 8.91 -29.94
CA SER A 141 -3.02 9.16 -31.11
C SER A 141 -4.25 8.25 -31.18
N LYS A 142 -4.19 7.05 -30.59
CA LYS A 142 -5.27 6.04 -30.62
C LYS A 142 -6.22 6.17 -29.42
N PHE A 143 -5.66 6.42 -28.23
CA PHE A 143 -6.45 6.46 -26.99
C PHE A 143 -6.70 7.89 -26.48
N GLY A 144 -5.93 8.87 -26.95
CA GLY A 144 -6.08 10.28 -26.53
C GLY A 144 -5.86 10.51 -25.04
N PHE A 145 -5.19 9.58 -24.36
CA PHE A 145 -4.96 9.55 -22.91
C PHE A 145 -3.47 9.47 -22.60
N SER A 146 -3.03 10.30 -21.67
CA SER A 146 -1.67 10.30 -21.13
C SER A 146 -1.74 10.44 -19.62
N LEU A 147 -1.01 9.60 -18.89
CA LEU A 147 -0.83 9.80 -17.45
C LEU A 147 0.06 11.03 -17.21
N SER A 148 -0.46 11.96 -16.41
CA SER A 148 0.34 13.04 -15.82
C SER A 148 1.40 12.48 -14.88
N SER A 149 2.47 13.25 -14.66
CA SER A 149 3.51 12.90 -13.67
C SER A 149 2.96 12.83 -12.25
N VAL A 150 1.96 13.66 -11.93
CA VAL A 150 1.29 13.68 -10.63
C VAL A 150 0.46 12.41 -10.43
N GLU A 151 -0.34 12.01 -11.43
CA GLU A 151 -1.10 10.76 -11.41
C GLU A 151 -0.19 9.54 -11.29
N LEU A 152 0.92 9.54 -12.02
CA LEU A 152 1.91 8.47 -11.91
C LEU A 152 2.48 8.36 -10.49
N GLN A 153 2.76 9.49 -9.84
CA GLN A 153 3.25 9.52 -8.47
C GLN A 153 2.19 9.02 -7.46
N TYR A 154 0.92 9.36 -7.66
CA TYR A 154 -0.17 8.85 -6.85
C TYR A 154 -0.38 7.34 -7.03
N SER A 155 -0.38 6.85 -8.28
CA SER A 155 -0.41 5.43 -8.57
C SER A 155 0.78 4.69 -7.95
N TRP A 156 1.97 5.31 -7.98
CA TRP A 156 3.17 4.75 -7.33
C TRP A 156 2.99 4.66 -5.81
N SER A 157 2.45 5.71 -5.17
CA SER A 157 2.19 5.70 -3.73
C SER A 157 1.16 4.65 -3.34
N LEU A 158 0.08 4.53 -4.09
CA LEU A 158 -0.95 3.49 -3.89
C LEU A 158 -0.36 2.08 -4.00
N ILE A 159 0.56 1.85 -4.94
CA ILE A 159 1.28 0.58 -5.07
C ILE A 159 2.19 0.33 -3.85
N ASN A 160 2.83 1.36 -3.29
CA ASN A 160 3.63 1.17 -2.08
C ASN A 160 2.76 0.73 -0.90
N ASP A 161 1.57 1.31 -0.75
CA ASP A 161 0.65 1.00 0.34
C ASP A 161 0.00 -0.39 0.15
N SER A 162 -0.17 -0.85 -1.09
CA SER A 162 -0.80 -2.16 -1.36
C SER A 162 0.05 -3.35 -0.87
N TYR A 163 1.33 -3.18 -0.54
CA TYR A 163 2.16 -4.23 0.07
C TYR A 163 1.75 -4.60 1.50
N ILE A 164 0.92 -3.77 2.16
CA ILE A 164 0.35 -4.07 3.48
C ILE A 164 -0.74 -5.16 3.39
N THR A 165 -1.35 -5.29 2.22
CA THR A 165 -2.43 -6.25 1.94
C THR A 165 -1.89 -7.55 1.34
N ASP A 166 -2.73 -8.57 1.27
CA ASP A 166 -2.38 -9.88 0.71
C ASP A 166 -2.40 -9.88 -0.84
N LEU A 167 -2.67 -8.73 -1.47
CA LEU A 167 -2.84 -8.59 -2.92
C LEU A 167 -1.67 -9.14 -3.73
N HIS A 168 -0.45 -8.91 -3.28
CA HIS A 168 0.77 -9.32 -3.96
C HIS A 168 1.00 -10.85 -3.95
N LEU A 169 0.23 -11.59 -3.15
CA LEU A 169 0.27 -13.06 -3.11
C LEU A 169 -0.83 -13.68 -3.98
N ILE A 170 -1.88 -12.92 -4.30
CA ILE A 170 -3.07 -13.41 -5.00
C ILE A 170 -3.05 -13.02 -6.47
N PHE A 171 -2.74 -11.75 -6.77
CA PHE A 171 -2.88 -11.19 -8.11
C PHE A 171 -1.55 -10.94 -8.81
N PRO A 172 -1.50 -11.04 -10.15
CA PRO A 172 -0.33 -10.64 -10.93
C PRO A 172 0.01 -9.15 -10.80
N PRO A 173 1.28 -8.76 -10.93
CA PRO A 173 1.73 -7.37 -10.74
C PRO A 173 1.14 -6.37 -11.75
N HIS A 174 0.74 -6.83 -12.95
CA HIS A 174 0.10 -5.95 -13.92
C HIS A 174 -1.35 -5.59 -13.53
N VAL A 175 -2.09 -6.50 -12.87
CA VAL A 175 -3.44 -6.25 -12.37
C VAL A 175 -3.41 -5.20 -11.26
N ILE A 176 -2.49 -5.34 -10.31
CA ILE A 176 -2.30 -4.38 -9.20
C ILE A 176 -1.94 -2.99 -9.75
N ALA A 177 -1.05 -2.91 -10.76
CA ALA A 177 -0.70 -1.65 -11.39
C ALA A 177 -1.91 -0.99 -12.09
N MET A 178 -2.75 -1.77 -12.78
CA MET A 178 -3.96 -1.28 -13.43
C MET A 178 -5.00 -0.80 -12.40
N ALA A 179 -5.17 -1.52 -11.29
CA ALA A 179 -6.04 -1.11 -10.18
C ALA A 179 -5.60 0.23 -9.57
N ALA A 180 -4.30 0.41 -9.34
CA ALA A 180 -3.75 1.67 -8.81
C ALA A 180 -3.98 2.86 -9.75
N VAL A 181 -3.79 2.66 -11.06
CA VAL A 181 -4.06 3.69 -12.09
C VAL A 181 -5.55 4.01 -12.13
N TYR A 182 -6.41 2.99 -12.10
CA TYR A 182 -7.86 3.18 -12.10
C TYR A 182 -8.32 4.03 -10.90
N ILE A 183 -7.88 3.67 -9.68
CA ILE A 183 -8.20 4.43 -8.46
C ILE A 183 -7.74 5.88 -8.61
N THR A 184 -6.53 6.11 -9.12
CA THR A 184 -5.98 7.46 -9.28
C THR A 184 -6.83 8.31 -10.22
N ILE A 185 -7.21 7.79 -11.38
CA ILE A 185 -8.01 8.53 -12.38
C ILE A 185 -9.41 8.86 -11.84
N VAL A 186 -10.04 7.90 -11.16
CA VAL A 186 -11.37 8.11 -10.56
C VAL A 186 -11.32 9.07 -9.38
N LEU A 187 -10.24 9.02 -8.59
CA LEU A 187 -10.03 9.91 -7.44
C LEU A 187 -9.82 11.35 -7.88
N GLU A 188 -9.02 11.59 -8.92
CA GLU A 188 -8.74 12.94 -9.45
C GLU A 188 -10.04 13.67 -9.83
N LYS A 189 -10.99 12.97 -10.48
CA LYS A 189 -12.32 13.51 -10.77
C LYS A 189 -13.06 13.98 -9.51
N ARG A 190 -13.03 13.19 -8.44
CA ARG A 190 -13.74 13.55 -7.19
C ARG A 190 -13.04 14.67 -6.44
N LEU A 191 -11.71 14.68 -6.41
CA LEU A 191 -10.91 15.76 -5.84
C LEU A 191 -11.17 17.08 -6.56
N ASN A 192 -11.20 17.07 -7.89
CA ASN A 192 -11.53 18.24 -8.69
C ASN A 192 -12.97 18.71 -8.46
N ALA A 193 -13.93 17.79 -8.29
CA ALA A 193 -15.30 18.14 -7.94
C ALA A 193 -15.39 18.82 -6.56
N ILE A 194 -14.69 18.30 -5.54
CA ILE A 194 -14.65 18.90 -4.19
C ILE A 194 -13.97 20.28 -4.23
N ARG A 195 -12.84 20.40 -4.93
CA ARG A 195 -12.11 21.68 -5.12
C ARG A 195 -12.93 22.70 -5.89
N GLY A 196 -13.66 22.27 -6.91
CA GLY A 196 -14.60 23.10 -7.67
C GLY A 196 -15.77 23.60 -6.80
N GLN A 197 -16.26 22.76 -5.88
CA GLN A 197 -17.30 23.14 -4.92
C GLN A 197 -16.78 24.08 -3.83
N GLY A 198 -15.52 23.91 -3.39
CA GLY A 198 -14.83 24.84 -2.50
C GLY A 198 -14.59 26.22 -3.12
N LEU A 199 -14.30 26.29 -4.43
CA LEU A 199 -14.16 27.56 -5.16
C LEU A 199 -15.48 28.35 -5.27
N LEU A 200 -16.61 27.65 -5.38
CA LEU A 200 -17.93 28.30 -5.41
C LEU A 200 -18.33 28.88 -4.03
N LEU A 201 -17.83 28.29 -2.94
CA LEU A 201 -18.00 28.82 -1.58
C LEU A 201 -16.97 29.92 -1.24
N SER A 202 -15.80 29.91 -1.87
CA SER A 202 -14.70 30.88 -1.66
C SER A 202 -14.85 32.17 -2.46
N ALA A 203 -15.88 32.33 -3.30
CA ALA A 203 -16.13 33.57 -4.04
C ALA A 203 -16.50 34.78 -3.12
N HIS A 204 -16.43 34.64 -1.80
CA HIS A 204 -16.61 35.70 -0.79
C HIS A 204 -15.36 35.96 0.08
N GLY A 205 -14.18 35.41 -0.23
CA GLY A 205 -12.99 35.58 0.63
C GLY A 205 -11.68 35.58 -0.14
N ASP A 206 -10.88 36.61 0.11
CA ASP A 206 -9.65 37.05 -0.54
C ASP A 206 -8.43 36.09 -0.44
N GLY A 207 -7.49 36.21 -1.40
CA GLY A 207 -6.06 35.89 -1.23
C GLY A 207 -5.54 34.49 -1.62
N LEU A 208 -4.94 34.36 -2.82
CA LEU A 208 -4.16 33.19 -3.27
C LEU A 208 -2.82 33.03 -2.52
N GLN A 209 -2.58 31.85 -1.94
CA GLN A 209 -1.23 31.25 -1.87
C GLN A 209 -1.33 29.76 -2.23
N VAL A 210 -0.77 29.40 -3.39
CA VAL A 210 -0.62 28.02 -3.84
C VAL A 210 0.54 27.40 -3.07
N LYS A 211 0.25 26.50 -2.13
CA LYS A 211 1.23 25.61 -1.51
C LYS A 211 1.11 24.22 -2.11
N GLN A 212 2.26 23.59 -2.25
CA GLN A 212 2.53 22.28 -2.84
C GLN A 212 1.71 21.19 -2.11
N GLU A 213 0.64 20.70 -2.73
CA GLU A 213 -0.31 19.79 -2.08
C GLU A 213 -0.01 18.32 -2.41
N THR A 214 0.56 17.65 -1.42
CA THR A 214 0.57 16.19 -1.31
C THR A 214 -0.85 15.74 -0.93
N MET A 215 -1.30 14.61 -1.49
CA MET A 215 -2.64 14.08 -1.21
C MET A 215 -2.72 13.71 0.27
N HIS A 216 -3.63 14.36 1.00
CA HIS A 216 -3.83 14.08 2.42
C HIS A 216 -4.80 12.92 2.59
N ILE A 217 -4.56 12.11 3.62
CA ILE A 217 -5.38 10.95 4.04
C ILE A 217 -6.88 11.27 4.07
N ASP A 218 -7.25 12.52 4.35
CA ASP A 218 -8.63 13.02 4.41
C ASP A 218 -9.41 12.88 3.08
N ASP A 219 -8.71 12.94 1.93
CA ASP A 219 -9.32 12.84 0.61
C ASP A 219 -9.82 11.41 0.30
N LEU A 220 -9.09 10.39 0.77
CA LEU A 220 -9.47 8.98 0.67
C LEU A 220 -10.59 8.61 1.66
N ILE A 221 -10.63 9.27 2.82
CA ILE A 221 -11.65 9.05 3.87
C ILE A 221 -13.04 9.50 3.39
N SER A 222 -13.12 10.59 2.62
CA SER A 222 -14.38 11.12 2.07
C SER A 222 -15.14 10.15 1.16
N LEU A 223 -14.46 9.13 0.62
CA LEU A 223 -15.05 8.08 -0.21
C LEU A 223 -15.89 7.09 0.61
N THR A 224 -15.63 6.99 1.91
CA THR A 224 -16.18 5.93 2.75
C THR A 224 -17.36 6.38 3.60
N SER A 225 -17.42 7.67 3.93
CA SER A 225 -18.49 8.27 4.74
C SER A 225 -19.75 8.61 3.94
N SER A 226 -19.73 8.51 2.61
CA SER A 226 -20.89 8.82 1.75
C SER A 226 -21.80 7.62 1.43
N ASN A 227 -21.54 6.44 2.01
CA ASN A 227 -22.35 5.23 1.77
C ASN A 227 -23.49 4.98 2.76
N THR A 228 -23.86 5.96 3.60
CA THR A 228 -25.08 5.88 4.43
C THR A 228 -26.15 6.80 3.88
N HIS A 229 -27.11 6.22 3.16
CA HIS A 229 -28.45 6.71 2.83
C HIS A 229 -28.65 8.24 2.90
N ALA A 230 -28.68 8.89 1.75
CA ALA A 230 -29.43 10.13 1.58
C ALA A 230 -30.16 10.09 0.23
N ASP A 231 -31.45 9.76 0.31
CA ASP A 231 -32.42 10.13 -0.71
C ASP A 231 -32.30 11.63 -0.98
N ILE A 232 -31.84 12.01 -2.16
CA ILE A 232 -32.03 13.37 -2.67
C ILE A 232 -33.03 13.25 -3.82
N ALA A 233 -34.31 13.36 -3.44
CA ALA A 233 -35.39 13.61 -4.38
C ALA A 233 -35.10 14.93 -5.13
N CYS A 234 -34.86 14.84 -6.43
CA CYS A 234 -34.86 16.01 -7.31
C CYS A 234 -36.31 16.47 -7.52
N GLU A 235 -36.74 17.51 -6.81
CA GLU A 235 -37.89 18.30 -7.22
C GLU A 235 -37.53 19.10 -8.49
N LEU A 236 -38.13 18.70 -9.61
CA LEU A 236 -38.05 19.39 -10.89
C LEU A 236 -38.93 20.65 -10.87
N GLN A 237 -38.32 21.83 -10.97
CA GLN A 237 -39.03 23.03 -11.44
C GLN A 237 -38.89 23.13 -12.97
N PRO A 238 -40.00 23.36 -13.71
CA PRO A 238 -39.98 23.35 -15.16
C PRO A 238 -39.64 24.75 -15.68
N GLY A 239 -38.40 24.93 -16.17
CA GLY A 239 -38.09 26.22 -16.78
C GLY A 239 -36.65 26.56 -17.05
N ASP A 240 -35.75 25.59 -17.29
CA ASP A 240 -34.45 25.93 -17.85
C ASP A 240 -34.08 25.07 -19.06
N LYS A 241 -33.66 25.77 -20.10
CA LYS A 241 -33.48 25.25 -21.46
C LYS A 241 -32.35 24.22 -21.47
N LEU A 242 -32.60 23.12 -22.18
CA LEU A 242 -31.68 22.02 -22.47
C LEU A 242 -30.42 22.52 -23.20
N GLY A 243 -29.50 23.15 -22.47
CA GLY A 243 -28.14 23.42 -22.90
C GLY A 243 -27.34 22.14 -22.85
N SER A 244 -26.80 21.73 -23.99
CA SER A 244 -25.83 20.65 -24.16
C SER A 244 -24.89 20.53 -22.95
N GLN A 245 -25.07 19.49 -22.14
CA GLN A 245 -24.16 19.14 -21.07
C GLN A 245 -22.79 18.86 -21.72
N ARG A 246 -21.85 19.81 -21.63
CA ARG A 246 -20.44 19.50 -21.87
C ARG A 246 -20.11 18.35 -20.92
N LEU A 247 -19.74 17.18 -21.47
CA LEU A 247 -19.17 16.12 -20.67
C LEU A 247 -17.97 16.72 -19.93
N ASP A 248 -18.02 16.61 -18.61
CA ASP A 248 -16.95 17.06 -17.72
C ASP A 248 -15.62 16.47 -18.19
N GLU A 249 -14.56 17.27 -18.24
CA GLU A 249 -13.26 16.89 -18.84
C GLU A 249 -12.70 15.60 -18.21
N ASP A 250 -12.95 15.45 -16.91
CA ASP A 250 -12.60 14.27 -16.12
C ASP A 250 -13.42 13.01 -16.52
N THR A 251 -14.67 13.19 -16.95
CA THR A 251 -15.50 12.08 -17.46
C THR A 251 -14.98 11.59 -18.80
N LEU A 252 -14.56 12.51 -19.68
CA LEU A 252 -13.91 12.16 -20.95
C LEU A 252 -12.56 11.45 -20.73
N LYS A 253 -11.81 11.85 -19.70
CA LYS A 253 -10.55 11.20 -19.31
C LYS A 253 -10.77 9.75 -18.86
N ILE A 254 -11.79 9.51 -18.03
CA ILE A 254 -12.20 8.16 -17.60
C ILE A 254 -12.64 7.33 -18.81
N GLU A 255 -13.47 7.87 -19.70
CA GLU A 255 -13.95 7.15 -20.90
C GLU A 255 -12.79 6.71 -21.80
N LYS A 256 -11.80 7.58 -22.02
CA LYS A 256 -10.58 7.24 -22.78
C LYS A 256 -9.76 6.15 -22.11
N PHE A 257 -9.63 6.17 -20.78
CA PHE A 257 -8.96 5.11 -20.05
C PHE A 257 -9.73 3.78 -20.14
N MET A 258 -11.06 3.81 -20.04
CA MET A 258 -11.90 2.63 -20.23
C MET A 258 -11.79 2.05 -21.64
N ASN A 259 -11.64 2.89 -22.67
CA ASN A 259 -11.37 2.42 -24.03
C ASN A 259 -10.03 1.69 -24.14
N PHE A 260 -9.00 2.15 -23.42
CA PHE A 260 -7.74 1.41 -23.30
C PHE A 260 -7.91 0.10 -22.51
N PHE A 261 -8.63 0.13 -21.40
CA PHE A 261 -8.87 -1.04 -20.55
C PHE A 261 -9.62 -2.16 -21.32
N ASN A 262 -10.64 -1.78 -22.10
CA ASN A 262 -11.35 -2.71 -22.97
C ASN A 262 -10.45 -3.31 -24.05
N TYR A 263 -9.48 -2.55 -24.56
CA TYR A 263 -8.51 -3.02 -25.54
C TYR A 263 -7.44 -3.93 -24.95
N SER A 264 -7.07 -3.74 -23.68
CA SER A 264 -6.00 -4.51 -23.03
C SER A 264 -6.41 -5.93 -22.64
N HIS A 265 -7.72 -6.22 -22.62
CA HIS A 265 -8.29 -7.52 -22.20
C HIS A 265 -7.82 -7.98 -20.82
N VAL A 266 -7.47 -7.03 -19.93
CA VAL A 266 -7.19 -7.33 -18.51
C VAL A 266 -8.50 -7.70 -17.82
N ASN A 267 -8.46 -8.72 -16.97
CA ASN A 267 -9.64 -9.18 -16.25
C ASN A 267 -10.17 -8.07 -15.33
N LEU A 268 -11.40 -7.61 -15.58
CA LEU A 268 -12.02 -6.54 -14.79
C LEU A 268 -12.33 -7.00 -13.36
N ASP A 269 -12.73 -8.27 -13.19
CA ASP A 269 -13.14 -8.79 -11.89
C ASP A 269 -11.96 -8.77 -10.91
N GLU A 270 -10.79 -9.23 -11.35
CA GLU A 270 -9.54 -9.20 -10.56
C GLU A 270 -9.10 -7.75 -10.25
N VAL A 271 -9.30 -6.81 -11.18
CA VAL A 271 -8.98 -5.40 -10.94
C VAL A 271 -9.93 -4.81 -9.90
N VAL A 272 -11.22 -5.13 -9.95
CA VAL A 272 -12.20 -4.64 -8.97
C VAL A 272 -11.92 -5.22 -7.58
N GLU A 273 -11.61 -6.50 -7.46
CA GLU A 273 -11.20 -7.13 -6.20
C GLU A 273 -9.93 -6.46 -5.64
N ALA A 274 -8.91 -6.26 -6.49
CA ALA A 274 -7.69 -5.56 -6.09
C ALA A 274 -7.97 -4.14 -5.59
N MET A 275 -8.87 -3.41 -6.26
CA MET A 275 -9.27 -2.07 -5.81
C MET A 275 -9.99 -2.08 -4.47
N GLN A 276 -10.90 -3.04 -4.25
CA GLN A 276 -11.66 -3.15 -3.01
C GLN A 276 -10.73 -3.37 -1.81
N GLU A 277 -9.75 -4.25 -1.93
CA GLU A 277 -8.75 -4.48 -0.89
C GLU A 277 -7.87 -3.25 -0.64
N MET A 278 -7.44 -2.55 -1.70
CA MET A 278 -6.68 -1.30 -1.55
C MET A 278 -7.47 -0.22 -0.81
N ILE A 279 -8.77 -0.07 -1.10
CA ILE A 279 -9.64 0.88 -0.40
C ILE A 279 -9.93 0.41 1.04
N GLY A 280 -10.15 -0.90 1.23
CA GLY A 280 -10.37 -1.52 2.53
C GLY A 280 -9.20 -1.30 3.50
N LEU A 281 -7.96 -1.25 2.99
CA LEU A 281 -6.79 -0.90 3.78
C LEU A 281 -6.91 0.50 4.41
N TYR A 282 -7.34 1.51 3.65
CA TYR A 282 -7.47 2.88 4.17
C TYR A 282 -8.57 2.98 5.24
N LEU A 283 -9.64 2.19 5.12
CA LEU A 283 -10.65 2.06 6.17
C LEU A 283 -10.07 1.48 7.47
N ALA A 284 -9.26 0.43 7.35
CA ALA A 284 -8.60 -0.17 8.52
C ALA A 284 -7.60 0.80 9.17
N TRP A 285 -6.92 1.61 8.35
CA TRP A 285 -5.97 2.61 8.84
C TRP A 285 -6.61 3.65 9.75
N ASN A 286 -7.87 4.05 9.49
CA ASN A 286 -8.58 5.00 10.36
C ASN A 286 -8.80 4.48 11.79
N ASN A 287 -8.94 3.16 11.93
CA ASN A 287 -9.18 2.50 13.21
C ASN A 287 -7.88 1.98 13.85
N TYR A 288 -6.73 2.20 13.21
CA TYR A 288 -5.45 1.66 13.63
C TYR A 288 -4.91 2.35 14.89
N ASN A 289 -4.57 1.56 15.90
CA ASN A 289 -3.95 2.03 17.14
C ASN A 289 -2.60 1.33 17.37
N GLU A 290 -1.51 2.03 17.02
CA GLU A 290 -0.14 1.51 17.20
C GLU A 290 0.19 1.16 18.65
N GLY A 291 -0.36 1.91 19.62
CA GLY A 291 -0.07 1.73 21.04
C GLY A 291 -0.60 0.39 21.58
N LEU A 292 -1.77 -0.03 21.14
CA LEU A 292 -2.38 -1.31 21.56
C LEU A 292 -1.56 -2.50 21.06
N ILE A 293 -1.19 -2.47 19.77
CA ILE A 293 -0.43 -3.55 19.13
C ILE A 293 0.96 -3.66 19.75
N ARG A 294 1.64 -2.52 19.91
CA ARG A 294 2.97 -2.47 20.53
C ARG A 294 2.95 -3.04 21.95
N LYS A 295 1.97 -2.67 22.78
CA LYS A 295 1.83 -3.22 24.15
C LYS A 295 1.60 -4.73 24.14
N THR A 296 0.79 -5.21 23.20
CA THR A 296 0.48 -6.65 23.08
C THR A 296 1.73 -7.44 22.67
N LEU A 297 2.51 -6.94 21.72
CA LEU A 297 3.79 -7.54 21.31
C LEU A 297 4.83 -7.47 22.43
N GLN A 298 4.94 -6.34 23.11
CA GLN A 298 5.84 -6.17 24.25
C GLN A 298 5.53 -7.19 25.35
N TYR A 299 4.25 -7.36 25.69
CA TYR A 299 3.83 -8.39 26.64
C TYR A 299 4.22 -9.79 26.16
N MET A 300 3.98 -10.12 24.89
CA MET A 300 4.34 -11.43 24.34
C MET A 300 5.86 -11.69 24.34
N LEU A 301 6.67 -10.70 23.97
CA LEU A 301 8.12 -10.87 23.82
C LEU A 301 8.89 -10.80 25.15
N LEU A 302 8.47 -9.93 26.08
CA LEU A 302 9.16 -9.75 27.36
C LEU A 302 8.64 -10.66 28.48
N SER A 303 7.47 -11.29 28.31
CA SER A 303 6.97 -12.30 29.26
C SER A 303 7.42 -13.73 28.95
N ARG A 304 8.27 -13.91 27.93
CA ARG A 304 8.95 -15.17 27.63
C ARG A 304 10.14 -15.37 28.54
#